data_AF-A0A924RRB3-F1
#
_entry.id   AF-A0A924RRB3-F1
#
_cell.length_a   1.000
_cell.length_b   1.000
_cell.length_c   1.000
_cell.angle_alpha   90.00
_cell.angle_beta   90.00
_cell.angle_gamma   90.00
#
_symmetry.space_group_name_H-M   'P 1'
#
loop_
_entity.id
_entity.type
_entity.pdbx_description
1 polymer ?
#
loop_
_entity_poly.entity_id
_entity_poly.type
_entity_poly.pdbx_seq_one_letter_code
_entity_poly.pdbx_strand_id
1 'polypeptide(L)'
;RLDKFPNAPTLKELGYDIVQNSPFGIGAPKGTPPDVVKRLHDAFKKAMEEPSYVAALARYDMLPNYLSSADYTKFAQDTVGREKVLIDKLGLAKGS
;
A
#
# COMPACT_ATOMS: atom_id res chain seq x y z
N ARG A 1 1.75 -11.24 9.22
CA ARG A 1 0.71 -11.99 9.96
C ARG A 1 -0.04 -10.99 10.84
N LEU A 2 -1.34 -11.17 11.05
CA LEU A 2 -2.15 -10.31 11.92
C LEU A 2 -2.18 -10.89 13.34
N ASP A 3 -2.15 -10.03 14.35
CA ASP A 3 -2.20 -10.44 15.77
C ASP A 3 -3.46 -11.22 16.12
N LYS A 4 -4.57 -10.92 15.43
CA LYS A 4 -5.86 -11.61 15.56
C LYS A 4 -5.83 -13.05 15.02
N PHE A 5 -4.85 -13.38 14.18
CA PHE A 5 -4.69 -14.69 13.56
C PHE A 5 -3.25 -15.22 13.74
N PRO A 6 -2.80 -15.44 14.99
CA PRO A 6 -1.41 -15.77 15.28
C PRO A 6 -1.00 -17.16 14.78
N ASN A 7 -1.97 -18.07 14.63
CA ASN A 7 -1.76 -19.46 14.22
C ASN A 7 -2.12 -19.72 12.75
N ALA A 8 -2.65 -18.72 12.03
CA ALA A 8 -2.98 -18.89 10.63
C ALA A 8 -1.69 -18.87 9.79
N PRO A 9 -1.42 -19.90 8.97
CA PRO A 9 -0.28 -19.90 8.08
C PRO A 9 -0.49 -18.87 6.96
N THR A 10 0.58 -18.20 6.57
CA THR A 10 0.61 -17.35 5.37
C THR A 10 0.76 -18.22 4.11
N LEU A 11 0.40 -17.68 2.95
CA LEU A 11 0.64 -18.37 1.67
C LEU A 11 2.12 -18.71 1.46
N LYS A 12 3.02 -17.81 1.90
CA LYS A 12 4.47 -18.04 1.92
C LYS A 12 4.87 -19.27 2.73
N GLU A 13 4.31 -19.43 3.92
CA GLU A 13 4.60 -20.58 4.78
C GLU A 13 4.03 -21.89 4.22
N LEU A 14 3.03 -21.81 3.35
CA LEU A 14 2.48 -22.94 2.61
C LEU A 14 3.23 -23.23 1.30
N GLY A 15 4.33 -22.52 1.02
CA GLY A 15 5.17 -22.74 -0.17
C GLY A 15 4.73 -21.95 -1.41
N TYR A 16 3.75 -21.06 -1.31
CA TYR A 16 3.37 -20.14 -2.38
C TYR A 16 4.05 -18.79 -2.17
N ASP A 17 4.92 -18.36 -3.08
CA ASP A 17 5.58 -17.03 -2.99
C ASP A 17 4.64 -15.89 -3.37
N ILE A 18 3.54 -15.77 -2.61
CA ILE A 18 2.48 -14.78 -2.79
C ILE A 18 2.33 -14.00 -1.50
N VAL A 19 2.49 -12.68 -1.61
CA VAL A 19 2.11 -11.71 -0.58
C VAL A 19 1.16 -10.74 -1.23
N GLN A 20 -0.12 -10.81 -0.84
CA GLN A 20 -1.13 -9.91 -1.37
C GLN A 20 -1.67 -9.03 -0.23
N ASN A 21 -1.41 -7.74 -0.37
CA ASN A 21 -1.94 -6.71 0.51
C ASN A 21 -2.65 -5.68 -0.37
N SER A 22 -3.72 -5.08 0.15
CA SER A 22 -4.41 -3.95 -0.49
C SER A 22 -4.03 -2.66 0.24
N PRO A 23 -2.91 -2.00 -0.13
CA PRO A 23 -2.47 -0.79 0.55
C PRO A 23 -3.38 0.39 0.20
N PHE A 24 -3.59 1.26 1.19
CA PHE A 24 -4.16 2.58 0.98
C PHE A 24 -3.03 3.61 0.95
N GLY A 25 -3.21 4.67 0.16
CA GLY A 25 -2.31 5.81 0.17
C GLY A 25 -2.92 7.03 -0.51
N ILE A 26 -2.18 8.13 -0.48
CA ILE A 26 -2.65 9.44 -0.90
C ILE A 26 -1.85 9.89 -2.11
N GLY A 27 -2.56 10.26 -3.18
CA GLY A 27 -1.99 10.84 -4.39
C GLY A 27 -2.28 12.33 -4.51
N ALA A 28 -1.37 13.08 -5.12
CA ALA A 28 -1.57 14.47 -5.51
C ALA A 28 -1.54 14.61 -7.04
N PRO A 29 -2.20 15.63 -7.63
CA PRO A 29 -2.15 15.88 -9.07
C PRO A 29 -0.72 16.03 -9.60
N LYS A 30 -0.50 15.63 -10.86
CA LYS A 30 0.78 15.84 -11.54
C LYS A 30 1.11 17.33 -11.58
N GLY A 31 2.35 17.68 -11.22
CA GLY A 31 2.81 19.07 -11.20
C GLY A 31 2.48 19.83 -9.91
N THR A 32 1.93 19.17 -8.89
CA THR A 32 1.79 19.78 -7.55
C THR A 32 3.15 20.30 -7.07
N PRO A 33 3.26 21.56 -6.60
CA PRO A 33 4.51 22.13 -6.14
C PRO A 33 5.20 21.29 -5.04
N PRO A 34 6.54 21.13 -5.07
CA PRO A 34 7.24 20.25 -4.12
C PRO A 34 7.06 20.65 -2.65
N ASP A 35 6.95 21.94 -2.36
CA ASP A 35 6.69 22.47 -1.03
C ASP A 35 5.30 22.09 -0.51
N VAL A 36 4.29 22.11 -1.38
CA VAL A 36 2.92 21.65 -1.08
C VAL A 36 2.92 20.14 -0.80
N VAL A 37 3.59 19.35 -1.66
CA VAL A 37 3.73 17.89 -1.45
C VAL A 37 4.39 17.60 -0.11
N LYS A 38 5.49 18.30 0.20
CA LYS A 38 6.21 18.14 1.48
C LYS A 38 5.31 18.48 2.66
N ARG A 39 4.57 19.59 2.61
CA ARG A 39 3.67 20.00 3.70
C ARG A 39 2.57 18.96 3.96
N LEU A 40 1.97 18.42 2.89
CA LEU A 40 0.97 17.36 3.02
C LEU A 40 1.61 16.09 3.58
N HIS A 41 2.76 15.67 3.07
CA HIS A 41 3.49 14.50 3.56
C HIS A 41 3.76 14.60 5.07
N ASP A 42 4.35 15.70 5.53
CA ASP A 42 4.71 15.90 6.93
C ASP A 42 3.45 15.88 7.83
N ALA A 43 2.35 16.50 7.38
CA ALA A 43 1.08 16.51 8.11
C ALA A 43 0.48 15.10 8.24
N PHE A 44 0.45 14.32 7.16
CA PHE A 44 -0.05 12.95 7.19
C PHE A 44 0.84 12.03 8.02
N LYS A 45 2.17 12.14 7.88
CA LYS A 45 3.11 11.38 8.69
C LYS A 45 2.86 11.62 10.19
N LYS A 46 2.73 12.89 10.59
CA LYS A 46 2.42 13.24 11.98
C LYS A 46 1.08 12.63 12.42
N ALA A 47 0.04 12.70 11.59
CA ALA A 47 -1.25 12.11 11.92
C ALA A 47 -1.19 10.57 12.08
N MET A 48 -0.28 9.90 11.38
CA MET A 48 -0.06 8.44 11.53
C MET A 48 0.60 8.06 12.86
N GLU A 49 1.21 9.01 13.56
CA GLU A 49 1.82 8.79 14.88
C GLU A 49 0.78 8.93 16.02
N GLU A 50 -0.43 9.42 15.72
CA GLU A 50 -1.48 9.59 16.71
C GLU A 50 -2.10 8.24 17.15
N PRO A 51 -2.39 8.04 18.44
CA PRO A 51 -3.03 6.81 18.92
C PRO A 51 -4.37 6.51 18.24
N SER A 52 -5.10 7.55 17.84
CA SER A 52 -6.36 7.44 17.12
C SER A 52 -6.21 6.80 15.74
N TYR A 53 -5.07 7.00 15.07
CA TYR A 53 -4.77 6.36 13.80
C TYR A 53 -4.55 4.85 13.98
N VAL A 54 -3.72 4.46 14.96
CA VAL A 54 -3.47 3.05 15.27
C VAL A 54 -4.77 2.35 15.68
N ALA A 55 -5.60 2.99 16.49
CA ALA A 55 -6.89 2.46 16.90
C ALA A 55 -7.85 2.30 15.70
N ALA A 56 -7.84 3.23 14.75
CA ALA A 56 -8.65 3.13 13.54
C ALA A 56 -8.21 1.95 12.66
N LEU A 57 -6.90 1.75 12.45
CA LEU A 57 -6.40 0.62 11.67
C LEU A 57 -6.71 -0.73 12.31
N ALA A 58 -6.55 -0.84 13.63
CA ALA A 58 -6.84 -2.07 14.36
C ALA A 58 -8.30 -2.54 14.21
N ARG A 59 -9.26 -1.60 14.12
CA ARG A 59 -10.68 -1.93 13.88
C ARG A 59 -10.93 -2.63 12.55
N TYR A 60 -10.10 -2.37 11.55
CA TYR A 60 -10.21 -2.94 10.21
C TYR A 60 -9.19 -4.05 9.96
N ASP A 61 -8.56 -4.58 11.02
CA ASP A 61 -7.49 -5.59 10.92
C ASP A 61 -6.35 -5.15 9.98
N MET A 62 -6.08 -3.84 9.93
CA MET A 62 -5.02 -3.22 9.13
C MET A 62 -3.78 -2.96 9.99
N LEU A 63 -2.62 -3.01 9.34
CA LEU A 63 -1.34 -2.64 9.95
C LEU A 63 -0.84 -1.30 9.39
N PRO A 64 -0.16 -0.47 10.20
CA PRO A 64 0.51 0.72 9.69
C PRO A 64 1.50 0.34 8.59
N ASN A 65 1.43 1.04 7.46
CA ASN A 65 2.32 0.84 6.32
C ASN A 65 2.77 2.19 5.76
N TYR A 66 3.64 2.85 6.52
CA TYR A 66 4.18 4.15 6.13
C TYR A 66 5.18 4.01 4.97
N LEU A 67 5.06 4.90 3.99
CA LEU A 67 6.01 5.12 2.92
C LEU A 67 6.25 6.62 2.74
N SER A 68 7.49 7.00 2.44
CA SER A 68 7.78 8.38 2.03
C SER A 68 7.10 8.69 0.70
N SER A 69 6.95 9.97 0.33
CA SER A 69 6.40 10.34 -0.98
C SER A 69 7.19 9.72 -2.15
N ALA A 70 8.51 9.60 -2.01
CA ALA A 70 9.37 8.98 -3.02
C ALA A 70 9.15 7.46 -3.08
N ASP A 71 9.12 6.80 -1.93
CA ASP A 71 8.93 5.35 -1.85
C ASP A 71 7.53 4.94 -2.31
N TYR A 72 6.51 5.74 -1.98
CA TYR A 72 5.14 5.50 -2.44
C TYR A 72 5.02 5.69 -3.96
N THR A 73 5.70 6.68 -4.54
CA THR A 73 5.77 6.87 -5.99
C THR A 73 6.41 5.66 -6.67
N LYS A 74 7.55 5.20 -6.14
CA LYS A 74 8.24 4.00 -6.65
C LYS A 74 7.34 2.76 -6.52
N PHE A 75 6.71 2.56 -5.37
CA PHE A 75 5.78 1.46 -5.13
C PHE A 75 4.63 1.45 -6.15
N ALA A 76 4.02 2.60 -6.42
CA ALA A 76 2.94 2.73 -7.39
C ALA A 76 3.40 2.38 -8.81
N GLN A 77 4.57 2.90 -9.23
CA GLN A 77 5.15 2.61 -10.55
C GLN A 77 5.47 1.10 -10.71
N ASP A 78 6.11 0.51 -9.70
CA ASP A 78 6.45 -0.91 -9.71
C ASP A 78 5.21 -1.80 -9.71
N THR A 79 4.15 -1.40 -8.99
CA THR A 79 2.88 -2.13 -8.93
C THR A 79 2.16 -2.09 -10.27
N VAL A 80 2.03 -0.91 -10.88
CA VAL A 80 1.44 -0.78 -12.23
C VAL A 80 2.23 -1.61 -13.25
N GLY A 81 3.55 -1.61 -13.16
CA GLY A 81 4.40 -2.43 -14.03
C GLY A 81 4.14 -3.94 -13.88
N ARG A 82 4.09 -4.44 -12.63
CA ARG A 82 3.80 -5.85 -12.35
C ARG A 82 2.38 -6.25 -12.77
N GLU A 83 1.39 -5.43 -12.43
CA GLU A 83 -0.02 -5.68 -12.76
C GLU A 83 -0.22 -5.73 -14.27
N LYS A 84 0.41 -4.83 -15.03
CA LYS A 84 0.37 -4.87 -16.50
C LYS A 84 0.87 -6.20 -17.05
N VAL A 85 2.05 -6.65 -16.61
CA VAL A 85 2.62 -7.94 -17.04
C VAL A 85 1.70 -9.11 -16.68
N LEU A 86 1.08 -9.08 -15.50
CA LEU A 86 0.17 -10.13 -15.06
C LEU A 86 -1.13 -10.14 -15.88
N ILE A 87 -1.71 -8.96 -16.11
CA ILE A 87 -2.92 -8.77 -16.94
C ILE A 87 -2.68 -9.28 -18.36
N ASP A 88 -1.52 -8.96 -18.95
CA ASP A 88 -1.15 -9.42 -20.30
C ASP A 88 -1.00 -10.95 -20.34
N LYS A 89 -0.29 -11.54 -19.37
CA LYS A 89 -0.10 -13.01 -19.29
C LYS A 89 -1.40 -13.78 -19.10
N LEU A 90 -2.34 -13.22 -18.34
CA LEU A 90 -3.64 -13.85 -18.07
C LEU A 90 -4.66 -13.62 -19.19
N GLY A 91 -4.30 -12.86 -20.24
CA GLY A 91 -5.25 -12.50 -21.30
C GLY A 91 -6.39 -11.61 -20.81
N LEU A 92 -6.18 -10.92 -19.68
CA LEU A 92 -7.18 -10.07 -19.02
C LEU A 92 -7.05 -8.59 -19.43
N ALA A 93 -6.18 -8.28 -20.39
CA ALA A 93 -5.99 -6.96 -21.00
C ALA A 93 -7.20 -6.58 -21.86
N LYS A 94 -8.40 -6.55 -21.24
CA LYS A 94 -9.74 -6.38 -21.78
C LYS A 94 -10.19 -7.45 -22.80
N GLY A 95 -11.42 -7.92 -22.59
CA GLY A 95 -12.23 -8.45 -23.67
C GLY A 95 -12.35 -7.40 -24.77
N SER A 96 -12.14 -7.86 -26.00
CA SER A 96 -12.50 -7.27 -27.30
C SER A 96 -12.99 -5.82 -27.31
#